data_AF-A0A7W1U139-F1
#
_entry.id   AF-A0A7W1U139-F1
#
_cell.length_a   1.000
_cell.length_b   1.000
_cell.length_c   1.000
_cell.angle_alpha   90.00
_cell.angle_beta   90.00
_cell.angle_gamma   90.00
#
_symmetry.space_group_name_H-M   'P 1'
#
loop_
_entity.id
_entity.type
_entity.pdbx_description
1 polymer ?
#
loop_
_entity_poly.entity_id
_entity_poly.type
_entity_poly.pdbx_seq_one_letter_code
_entity_poly.pdbx_strand_id
1 'polypeptide(L)'
;MHTKYFLHLLLVLTSFSCCAAPVSYDELSLEQIFANQDSFVKKVNDNKVYLQEERIYWDEDNIFLLLNEKGDLAALPSLESDCNGFFISLNFNRLDPYLNTCSGCGRKYLVVCQNPECTLKQRRQQERQEETKRWREEREKDQRRWREERKQKK
;
A
#
# COMPACT_ATOMS: atom_id res chain seq x y z
N MET A 1 68.48 13.28 -7.39
CA MET A 1 67.71 12.17 -8.02
C MET A 1 66.53 11.77 -7.13
N HIS A 2 65.51 12.62 -6.91
CA HIS A 2 64.35 12.26 -6.06
C HIS A 2 63.08 13.06 -6.39
N THR A 3 62.75 13.25 -7.66
CA THR A 3 61.54 14.03 -8.03
C THR A 3 60.57 13.31 -8.98
N LYS A 4 60.89 12.09 -9.45
CA LYS A 4 60.03 11.37 -10.40
C LYS A 4 58.99 10.44 -9.76
N TYR A 5 59.18 10.01 -8.51
CA TYR A 5 58.26 9.08 -7.85
C TYR A 5 57.11 9.77 -7.11
N PHE A 6 57.24 11.07 -6.83
CA PHE A 6 56.23 11.80 -6.06
C PHE A 6 54.97 12.11 -6.89
N LEU A 7 55.11 12.24 -8.21
CA LEU A 7 53.98 12.53 -9.09
C LEU A 7 53.03 11.33 -9.30
N HIS A 8 53.54 10.11 -9.20
CA HIS A 8 52.71 8.91 -9.36
C HIS A 8 51.95 8.52 -8.09
N LEU A 9 52.41 8.94 -6.91
CA LEU A 9 51.69 8.71 -5.66
C LEU A 9 50.45 9.60 -5.51
N LEU A 10 50.50 10.83 -6.07
CA LEU A 10 49.37 11.76 -6.06
C LEU A 10 48.25 11.38 -7.04
N LEU A 11 48.54 10.56 -8.05
CA LEU A 11 47.57 10.15 -9.07
C LEU A 11 46.74 8.92 -8.67
N VAL A 12 47.15 8.20 -7.62
CA VAL A 12 46.40 7.05 -7.07
C VAL A 12 45.39 7.49 -6.01
N LEU A 13 45.54 8.68 -5.43
CA LEU A 13 44.63 9.20 -4.40
C LEU A 13 43.41 9.96 -4.94
N THR A 14 43.33 10.19 -6.25
CA THR A 14 42.21 10.93 -6.88
C THR A 14 41.12 10.05 -7.48
N SER A 15 41.20 8.72 -7.34
CA SER A 15 40.19 7.78 -7.88
C SER A 15 39.04 7.45 -6.94
N PHE A 16 39.01 8.01 -5.72
CA PHE A 16 37.86 7.92 -4.81
C PHE A 16 37.22 9.30 -4.60
N SER A 17 36.78 9.91 -5.70
CA SER A 17 35.65 10.82 -5.64
C SER A 17 34.58 10.29 -6.57
N CYS A 18 34.08 9.10 -6.22
CA CYS A 18 32.71 8.77 -6.56
C CYS A 18 31.89 9.79 -5.78
N CYS A 19 31.53 10.89 -6.43
CA CYS A 19 30.41 11.69 -6.02
C CYS A 19 29.20 10.75 -6.06
N ALA A 20 29.02 9.98 -4.99
CA ALA A 20 27.70 9.59 -4.57
C ALA A 20 27.01 10.93 -4.32
N ALA A 21 26.38 11.47 -5.37
CA ALA A 21 25.30 12.40 -5.15
C ALA A 21 24.45 11.75 -4.06
N PRO A 22 24.08 12.46 -2.99
CA PRO A 22 23.08 11.92 -2.10
C PRO A 22 21.95 11.48 -3.03
N VAL A 23 21.68 10.19 -3.07
CA VAL A 23 20.45 9.71 -3.66
C VAL A 23 19.43 10.33 -2.72
N SER A 24 18.94 11.53 -3.08
CA SER A 24 17.74 12.04 -2.48
C SER A 24 16.70 11.05 -2.99
N TYR A 25 16.48 10.02 -2.18
CA TYR A 25 15.23 9.31 -2.24
C TYR A 25 14.22 10.41 -1.97
N ASP A 26 13.61 10.92 -3.06
CA ASP A 26 12.60 11.95 -2.98
C ASP A 26 11.67 11.53 -1.86
N GLU A 27 11.50 12.40 -0.87
CA GLU A 27 10.50 12.23 0.19
C GLU A 27 9.25 11.72 -0.51
N LEU A 28 8.88 10.49 -0.18
CA LEU A 28 7.90 9.73 -0.91
C LEU A 28 6.67 10.62 -1.12
N SER A 29 6.48 11.11 -2.35
CA SER A 29 5.46 12.12 -2.55
C SER A 29 4.15 11.41 -2.30
N LEU A 30 3.32 11.99 -1.43
CA LEU A 30 2.02 11.42 -1.09
C LEU A 30 1.21 11.08 -2.36
N GLU A 31 1.45 11.81 -3.46
CA GLU A 31 0.98 11.52 -4.82
C GLU A 31 1.29 10.09 -5.30
N GLN A 32 2.52 9.59 -5.11
CA GLN A 32 2.92 8.24 -5.54
C GLN A 32 2.27 7.14 -4.68
N ILE A 33 2.09 7.38 -3.36
CA ILE A 33 1.33 6.50 -2.46
C ILE A 33 -0.11 6.37 -2.93
N PHE A 34 -0.72 7.50 -3.32
CA PHE A 34 -2.15 7.49 -3.64
C PHE A 34 -2.45 7.07 -5.08
N ALA A 35 -1.54 7.33 -6.03
CA ALA A 35 -1.69 6.87 -7.40
C ALA A 35 -1.74 5.34 -7.54
N ASN A 36 -1.13 4.62 -6.60
CA ASN A 36 -1.03 3.15 -6.60
C ASN A 36 -1.64 2.54 -5.33
N GLN A 37 -2.60 3.20 -4.68
CA GLN A 37 -3.10 2.78 -3.35
C GLN A 37 -3.57 1.31 -3.29
N ASP A 38 -4.11 0.77 -4.38
CA ASP A 38 -4.68 -0.59 -4.40
C ASP A 38 -3.62 -1.69 -4.33
N SER A 39 -2.35 -1.40 -4.65
CA SER A 39 -1.28 -2.40 -4.70
C SER A 39 -0.54 -2.61 -3.37
N PHE A 40 -0.59 -1.65 -2.44
CA PHE A 40 0.14 -1.74 -1.16
C PHE A 40 -0.60 -1.24 0.08
N VAL A 41 -1.74 -0.55 -0.05
CA VAL A 41 -2.52 -0.13 1.13
C VAL A 41 -3.44 -1.26 1.55
N LYS A 42 -3.26 -1.74 2.79
CA LYS A 42 -4.15 -2.74 3.42
C LYS A 42 -5.43 -2.10 3.92
N LYS A 43 -5.30 -0.98 4.64
CA LYS A 43 -6.42 -0.18 5.16
C LYS A 43 -5.97 1.20 5.58
N VAL A 44 -6.89 2.14 5.64
CA VAL A 44 -6.68 3.45 6.27
C VAL A 44 -7.61 3.56 7.47
N ASN A 45 -7.05 3.86 8.63
CA ASN A 45 -7.80 4.10 9.85
C ASN A 45 -7.27 5.36 10.53
N ASP A 46 -8.14 6.32 10.80
CA ASP A 46 -7.77 7.63 11.32
C ASP A 46 -6.60 8.26 10.54
N ASN A 47 -5.52 8.61 11.25
CA ASN A 47 -4.26 9.15 10.74
C ASN A 47 -3.24 8.07 10.35
N LYS A 48 -3.67 6.85 10.04
CA LYS A 48 -2.75 5.73 9.77
C LYS A 48 -3.08 5.04 8.45
N VAL A 49 -2.09 4.96 7.56
CA VAL A 49 -2.15 4.12 6.35
C VAL A 49 -1.43 2.83 6.67
N TYR A 50 -2.19 1.75 6.85
CA TYR A 50 -1.64 0.43 7.07
C TYR A 50 -1.25 -0.17 5.72
N LEU A 51 -0.04 -0.71 5.67
CA LEU A 51 0.53 -1.29 4.47
C LEU A 51 0.34 -2.81 4.45
N GLN A 52 0.39 -3.38 3.25
CA GLN A 52 0.53 -4.82 3.05
C GLN A 52 1.96 -5.22 3.44
N GLU A 53 2.09 -6.18 4.34
CA GLU A 53 3.39 -6.57 4.91
C GLU A 53 4.31 -7.17 3.84
N GLU A 54 3.72 -7.92 2.91
CA GLU A 54 4.38 -8.52 1.75
C GLU A 54 4.94 -7.49 0.74
N ARG A 55 4.59 -6.21 0.89
CA ARG A 55 5.10 -5.11 0.06
C ARG A 55 6.21 -4.31 0.77
N ILE A 56 6.53 -4.63 2.02
CA ILE A 56 7.53 -3.92 2.82
C ILE A 56 8.85 -4.69 2.74
N TYR A 57 9.90 -3.99 2.32
CA TYR A 57 11.26 -4.52 2.24
C TYR A 57 12.18 -3.76 3.18
N TRP A 58 13.04 -4.48 3.88
CA TRP A 58 14.02 -3.91 4.80
C TRP A 58 15.41 -4.10 4.23
N ASP A 59 16.21 -3.05 4.30
CA ASP A 59 17.65 -3.06 4.07
C ASP A 59 18.35 -2.57 5.36
N GLU A 60 19.69 -2.65 5.45
CA GLU A 60 20.45 -2.40 6.69
C GLU A 60 20.11 -1.07 7.37
N ASP A 61 19.82 -0.03 6.58
CA ASP A 61 19.50 1.31 7.09
C ASP A 61 18.15 1.86 6.61
N ASN A 62 17.44 1.14 5.74
CA ASN A 62 16.30 1.70 5.01
C ASN A 62 15.10 0.75 4.96
N ILE A 63 13.93 1.35 4.85
CA ILE A 63 12.66 0.64 4.66
C ILE A 63 12.13 1.06 3.29
N PHE A 64 11.73 0.09 2.47
CA PHE A 64 11.19 0.32 1.14
C PHE A 64 9.79 -0.26 1.00
N LEU A 65 8.98 0.41 0.19
CA LEU A 65 7.65 -0.02 -0.20
C LEU A 65 7.65 -0.36 -1.69
N LEU A 66 7.23 -1.57 -2.02
CA LEU A 66 7.01 -2.00 -3.40
C LEU A 66 5.70 -1.42 -3.93
N LEU A 67 5.81 -0.43 -4.81
CA LEU A 67 4.67 0.32 -5.34
C LEU A 67 3.85 -0.49 -6.36
N ASN A 68 4.48 -1.39 -7.11
CA ASN A 68 3.80 -2.19 -8.13
C ASN A 68 4.55 -3.50 -8.44
N GLU A 69 3.95 -4.34 -9.30
CA GLU A 69 4.53 -5.61 -9.71
C GLU A 69 5.75 -5.48 -10.64
N LYS A 70 6.04 -4.28 -11.15
CA LYS A 70 7.20 -4.03 -12.01
C LYS A 70 8.50 -3.87 -11.22
N GLY A 71 8.43 -3.83 -9.89
CA GLY A 71 9.61 -3.68 -9.03
C GLY A 71 9.90 -2.25 -8.60
N ASP A 72 8.98 -1.30 -8.81
CA ASP A 72 9.20 0.08 -8.40
C ASP A 72 9.19 0.17 -6.86
N LEU A 73 10.31 0.60 -6.29
CA LEU A 73 10.50 0.74 -4.84
C LEU A 73 10.49 2.21 -4.44
N ALA A 74 9.96 2.49 -3.26
CA ALA A 74 9.98 3.81 -2.67
C ALA A 74 10.43 3.75 -1.21
N ALA A 75 11.36 4.62 -0.81
CA ALA A 75 11.88 4.63 0.54
C ALA A 75 10.86 5.22 1.53
N LEU A 76 10.58 4.50 2.61
CA LEU A 76 9.74 4.97 3.70
C LEU A 76 10.61 5.70 4.74
N PRO A 77 10.29 6.95 5.10
CA PRO A 77 11.05 7.69 6.11
C PRO A 77 10.86 7.13 7.52
N SER A 78 9.68 6.56 7.78
CA SER A 78 9.35 5.92 9.05
C SER A 78 8.24 4.91 8.85
N LEU A 79 8.37 3.75 9.50
CA LEU A 79 7.32 2.75 9.57
C LEU A 79 7.05 2.46 11.04
N GLU A 80 5.81 2.67 11.45
CA GLU A 80 5.34 2.37 12.78
C GLU A 80 4.54 1.06 12.77
N SER A 81 4.33 0.45 13.94
CA SER A 81 3.55 -0.79 14.05
C SER A 81 2.62 -0.76 15.25
N ASP A 82 1.42 -1.30 15.10
CA ASP A 82 0.51 -1.59 16.21
C ASP A 82 -0.19 -2.94 16.02
N CYS A 83 -1.21 -3.23 16.84
CA CYS A 83 -1.96 -4.49 16.78
C CYS A 83 -2.66 -4.77 15.43
N ASN A 84 -2.75 -3.78 14.54
CA ASN A 84 -3.33 -3.92 13.22
C ASN A 84 -2.30 -4.15 12.10
N GLY A 85 -1.00 -4.04 12.42
CA GLY A 85 0.12 -4.20 11.49
C GLY A 85 0.98 -2.94 11.37
N PHE A 86 1.74 -2.86 10.29
CA PHE A 86 2.62 -1.73 9.99
C PHE A 86 1.88 -0.58 9.32
N PHE A 87 2.19 0.65 9.71
CA PHE A 87 1.54 1.85 9.20
C PHE A 87 2.48 3.04 9.04
N ILE A 88 2.06 3.95 8.17
CA ILE A 88 2.62 5.30 8.06
C ILE A 88 1.64 6.28 8.72
N SER A 89 2.15 7.10 9.62
CA SER A 89 1.39 8.20 10.22
C SER A 89 1.18 9.32 9.20
N LEU A 90 -0.09 9.61 8.96
CA LEU A 90 -0.56 10.66 8.10
C LEU A 90 -0.77 11.94 8.92
N ASN A 91 -0.21 13.05 8.46
CA ASN A 91 -0.48 14.37 9.04
C ASN A 91 -1.60 15.04 8.22
N PHE A 92 -2.84 15.04 8.72
CA PHE A 92 -4.05 15.49 7.97
C PHE A 92 -3.91 16.85 7.28
N ASN A 93 -3.15 17.79 7.87
CA ASN A 93 -2.95 19.13 7.30
C ASN A 93 -2.23 19.10 5.93
N ARG A 94 -1.51 18.04 5.59
CA ARG A 94 -0.80 17.88 4.30
C ARG A 94 -1.57 17.04 3.28
N LEU A 95 -2.73 16.49 3.65
CA LEU A 95 -3.45 15.49 2.86
C LEU A 95 -4.67 16.03 2.13
N ASP A 96 -5.07 17.26 2.42
CA ASP A 96 -6.25 17.88 1.83
C ASP A 96 -6.34 17.77 0.28
N PRO A 97 -5.25 17.91 -0.50
CA PRO A 97 -5.32 17.74 -1.95
C PRO A 97 -5.51 16.29 -2.42
N TYR A 98 -5.25 15.30 -1.56
CA TYR A 98 -5.33 13.87 -1.89
C TYR A 98 -6.59 13.20 -1.33
N LEU A 99 -7.43 13.95 -0.61
CA LEU A 99 -8.67 13.43 -0.08
C LEU A 99 -9.76 13.52 -1.14
N ASN A 100 -10.36 12.37 -1.44
CA ASN A 100 -11.59 12.28 -2.19
C ASN A 100 -12.76 12.80 -1.35
N THR A 101 -13.75 13.41 -2.01
CA THR A 101 -14.99 13.84 -1.34
C THR A 101 -16.09 12.80 -1.58
N CYS A 102 -16.70 12.29 -0.51
CA CYS A 102 -17.73 11.27 -0.63
C CYS A 102 -19.00 11.87 -1.24
N SER A 103 -19.41 11.35 -2.40
CA SER A 103 -20.65 11.77 -3.07
C SER A 103 -21.93 11.51 -2.26
N GLY A 104 -21.87 10.66 -1.23
CA GLY A 104 -23.02 10.33 -0.39
C GLY A 104 -23.16 11.18 0.86
N CYS A 105 -22.05 11.58 1.48
CA CYS A 105 -22.07 12.28 2.77
C CYS A 105 -21.17 13.51 2.85
N GLY A 106 -20.50 13.87 1.76
CA GLY A 106 -19.60 15.04 1.66
C GLY A 106 -18.31 14.94 2.47
N ARG A 107 -18.12 13.89 3.30
CA ARG A 107 -16.89 13.75 4.08
C ARG A 107 -15.71 13.43 3.18
N LYS A 108 -14.59 14.10 3.47
CA LYS A 108 -13.29 13.81 2.88
C LYS A 108 -12.81 12.43 3.34
N TYR A 109 -12.28 11.64 2.43
CA TYR A 109 -11.75 10.30 2.68
C TYR A 109 -10.59 10.01 1.75
N LEU A 110 -9.70 9.11 2.15
CA LEU A 110 -8.54 8.76 1.35
C LEU A 110 -8.89 7.66 0.34
N VAL A 111 -9.14 6.44 0.83
CA VAL A 111 -9.43 5.25 0.00
C VAL A 111 -10.93 4.99 -0.11
N VAL A 112 -11.61 4.89 1.04
CA VAL A 112 -13.05 4.63 1.10
C VAL A 112 -13.70 5.47 2.17
N CYS A 113 -14.95 5.88 1.94
CA CYS A 113 -15.73 6.59 2.93
C CYS A 113 -15.92 5.72 4.19
N GLN A 114 -15.33 6.17 5.31
CA GLN A 114 -15.46 5.48 6.59
C GLN A 114 -16.70 5.89 7.39
N ASN A 115 -17.42 6.94 6.97
CA ASN A 115 -18.60 7.42 7.68
C ASN A 115 -19.68 6.32 7.81
N PRO A 116 -20.00 5.84 9.03
CA PRO A 116 -21.01 4.82 9.23
C PRO A 116 -22.42 5.31 8.86
N GLU A 117 -22.65 6.62 8.90
CA GLU A 117 -23.92 7.26 8.56
C GLU A 117 -24.04 7.56 7.05
N CYS A 118 -23.05 7.19 6.23
CA CYS A 118 -23.12 7.41 4.79
C CYS A 118 -24.16 6.49 4.13
N THR A 119 -25.25 7.08 3.64
CA THR A 119 -26.36 6.38 2.97
C THR A 119 -25.89 5.56 1.75
N LEU A 120 -24.99 6.10 0.93
CA LEU A 120 -24.41 5.35 -0.20
C LEU A 120 -23.60 4.13 0.26
N LYS A 121 -22.86 4.24 1.37
CA LYS A 121 -22.09 3.13 1.93
C LYS A 121 -23.04 2.04 2.44
N GLN A 122 -24.08 2.44 3.17
CA GLN A 122 -25.09 1.52 3.71
C GLN A 122 -25.81 0.77 2.59
N ARG A 123 -26.20 1.46 1.52
CA ARG A 123 -26.84 0.84 0.35
C ARG A 123 -25.95 -0.22 -0.31
N ARG A 124 -24.69 0.12 -0.61
CA ARG A 124 -23.71 -0.85 -1.18
C ARG A 124 -23.43 -2.04 -0.26
N GLN A 125 -23.57 -1.85 1.05
CA GLN A 125 -23.40 -2.93 2.01
C GLN A 125 -24.61 -3.87 2.01
N GLN A 126 -25.83 -3.32 1.93
CA GLN A 126 -27.07 -4.09 1.78
C GLN A 126 -27.05 -4.91 0.49
N GLU A 127 -26.72 -4.30 -0.65
CA GLU A 127 -26.65 -4.98 -1.95
C GLU A 127 -25.70 -6.20 -1.91
N ARG A 128 -24.51 -6.05 -1.29
CA ARG A 128 -23.57 -7.16 -1.10
C ARG A 128 -24.08 -8.27 -0.19
N GLN A 129 -24.83 -7.92 0.85
CA GLN A 129 -25.46 -8.91 1.74
C GLN A 129 -26.54 -9.70 0.99
N GLU A 130 -27.37 -9.03 0.19
CA GLU A 130 -28.38 -9.68 -0.64
C GLU A 130 -27.78 -10.60 -1.71
N GLU A 131 -26.68 -10.17 -2.34
CA GLU A 131 -25.94 -10.99 -3.30
C GLU A 131 -25.35 -12.22 -2.62
N THR A 132 -24.69 -12.05 -1.46
CA THR A 132 -24.12 -13.17 -0.69
C THR A 132 -25.19 -14.18 -0.27
N LYS A 133 -26.39 -13.69 0.11
CA LYS A 133 -27.53 -14.54 0.45
C LYS A 133 -27.99 -15.36 -0.76
N ARG A 134 -28.12 -14.74 -1.94
CA ARG A 134 -28.48 -15.42 -3.19
C ARG A 134 -27.50 -16.53 -3.54
N TRP A 135 -26.20 -16.24 -3.50
CA TRP A 135 -25.15 -17.25 -3.75
C TRP A 135 -25.22 -18.44 -2.78
N ARG A 136 -25.53 -18.18 -1.50
CA ARG A 136 -25.69 -19.25 -0.50
C ARG A 136 -26.89 -20.15 -0.81
N GLU A 137 -28.03 -19.55 -1.12
CA GLU A 137 -29.26 -20.29 -1.47
C GLU A 137 -29.07 -21.13 -2.74
N GLU A 138 -28.36 -20.61 -3.74
CA GLU A 138 -28.05 -21.32 -4.97
C GLU A 138 -27.13 -22.52 -4.71
N ARG A 139 -26.06 -22.35 -3.94
CA ARG A 139 -25.18 -23.46 -3.54
C ARG A 139 -25.90 -24.54 -2.74
N GLU A 140 -26.85 -24.15 -1.88
CA GLU A 140 -27.67 -25.11 -1.14
C GLU A 140 -28.61 -25.91 -2.07
N LYS A 141 -29.22 -25.26 -3.07
CA LYS A 141 -30.04 -25.94 -4.09
C LYS A 141 -29.22 -26.92 -4.90
N ASP A 142 -28.03 -26.53 -5.33
CA ASP A 142 -27.13 -27.41 -6.09
C ASP A 142 -26.65 -28.60 -5.26
N GLN A 143 -26.32 -28.38 -3.98
CA GLN A 143 -25.99 -29.49 -3.07
C GLN A 143 -27.14 -30.47 -2.87
N ARG A 144 -28.39 -29.97 -2.76
CA ARG A 144 -29.57 -30.84 -2.66
C ARG A 144 -29.76 -31.67 -3.93
N ARG A 145 -29.70 -31.03 -5.10
CA ARG A 145 -29.81 -31.70 -6.41
C ARG A 145 -28.77 -32.81 -6.55
N TRP A 146 -27.51 -32.52 -6.23
CA TRP A 146 -26.43 -33.50 -6.28
C TRP A 146 -26.66 -34.70 -5.35
N ARG A 147 -27.19 -34.48 -4.14
CA ARG A 147 -27.52 -35.56 -3.19
C ARG A 147 -28.64 -36.46 -3.71
N GLU A 148 -29.66 -35.88 -4.33
CA GLU A 148 -30.79 -36.61 -4.92
C GLU A 148 -30.34 -37.46 -6.10
N GLU A 149 -29.54 -36.91 -7.01
CA GLU A 149 -28.97 -37.65 -8.15
C GLU A 149 -28.11 -38.83 -7.70
N ARG A 150 -27.33 -38.68 -6.61
CA ARG A 150 -26.55 -39.80 -6.06
C ARG A 150 -27.39 -40.89 -5.41
N LYS A 151 -28.56 -40.55 -4.87
CA LYS A 151 -29.50 -41.55 -4.33
C LYS A 151 -30.15 -42.36 -5.45
N GLN A 152 -30.45 -41.75 -6.60
CA GLN A 152 -31.07 -42.44 -7.73
C GLN A 152 -30.10 -43.39 -8.48
N LYS A 153 -28.79 -43.16 -8.35
CA LYS A 153 -27.74 -44.00 -8.97
C LYS A 153 -27.30 -45.19 -8.10
N LYS A 154 -27.89 -45.39 -6.92
CA LYS A 154 -27.62 -46.51 -6.01
C LYS A 154 -28.83 -47.41 -5.95
#